data_AF-A0A1B6H1N6-F1
#
_entry.id   AF-A0A1B6H1N6-F1
#
_cell.length_a   1.000
_cell.length_b   1.000
_cell.length_c   1.000
_cell.angle_alpha   90.00
_cell.angle_beta   90.00
_cell.angle_gamma   90.00
#
_symmetry.space_group_name_H-M   'P 1'
#
loop_
_entity.id
_entity.type
_entity.pdbx_description
1 polymer ?
#
loop_
_entity_poly.entity_id
_entity_poly.type
_entity_poly.pdbx_seq_one_letter_code
_entity_poly.pdbx_strand_id
1 'polypeptide(L)'
;VERFKFNSRSQLPGEPFENFVTDLKKLIKSCEYGDQLESLLRDRIILGVEDKGLQERMLREADLSLEKTLKICRATEMGKKQADELQGRTSSAISVIHH
;
A
#
# COMPACT_ATOMS: atom_id res chain seq x y z
N VAL A 1 19.29 -6.61 -14.07
CA VAL A 1 18.42 -7.54 -13.32
C VAL A 1 17.70 -6.85 -12.16
N GLU A 2 18.38 -6.10 -11.29
CA GLU A 2 17.75 -5.46 -10.12
C GLU A 2 16.69 -4.41 -10.48
N ARG A 3 16.96 -3.54 -11.47
CA ARG A 3 15.96 -2.59 -12.00
C ARG A 3 14.72 -3.30 -12.56
N PHE A 4 14.90 -4.47 -13.19
CA PHE A 4 13.77 -5.27 -13.68
C PHE A 4 12.93 -5.80 -12.51
N LYS A 5 13.57 -6.41 -11.49
CA LYS A 5 12.89 -6.89 -10.29
C LYS A 5 12.12 -5.76 -9.58
N PHE A 6 12.73 -4.59 -9.41
CA PHE A 6 12.08 -3.42 -8.83
C PHE A 6 10.86 -3.00 -9.65
N ASN A 7 11.01 -2.86 -10.97
CA ASN A 7 9.92 -2.39 -11.83
C ASN A 7 8.80 -3.41 -12.05
N SER A 8 9.07 -4.69 -11.86
CA SER A 8 8.08 -5.78 -11.92
C SER A 8 7.41 -6.07 -10.58
N ARG A 9 7.84 -5.43 -9.48
CA ARG A 9 7.27 -5.68 -8.16
C ARG A 9 5.94 -4.95 -8.00
N SER A 10 4.89 -5.74 -7.76
CA SER A 10 3.54 -5.29 -7.39
C SER A 10 3.11 -6.03 -6.12
N GLN A 11 2.28 -5.39 -5.30
CA GLN A 11 1.68 -5.98 -4.10
C GLN A 11 0.86 -7.22 -4.50
N LEU A 12 1.08 -8.32 -3.79
CA LEU A 12 0.34 -9.57 -4.02
C LEU A 12 -1.06 -9.49 -3.37
N PRO A 13 -2.03 -10.29 -3.84
CA PRO A 13 -3.34 -10.34 -3.21
C PRO A 13 -3.26 -10.65 -1.71
N GLY A 14 -3.78 -9.73 -0.89
CA GLY A 14 -3.78 -9.86 0.58
C GLY A 14 -2.39 -9.68 1.23
N GLU A 15 -1.38 -9.25 0.48
CA GLU A 15 -0.08 -8.93 1.05
C GLU A 15 -0.17 -7.66 1.92
N PRO A 16 0.34 -7.69 3.17
CA PRO A 16 0.44 -6.48 3.98
C PRO A 16 1.30 -5.40 3.31
N PHE A 17 0.83 -4.17 3.31
CA PHE A 17 1.50 -3.05 2.66
C PHE A 17 2.95 -2.86 3.16
N GLU A 18 3.22 -3.10 4.44
CA GLU A 18 4.58 -3.02 5.00
C GLU A 18 5.55 -4.03 4.38
N ASN A 19 5.08 -5.23 4.02
CA ASN A 19 5.93 -6.23 3.36
C ASN A 19 6.28 -5.77 1.94
N PHE A 20 5.27 -5.34 1.19
CA PHE A 20 5.44 -4.82 -0.15
C PHE A 20 6.44 -3.66 -0.21
N VAL A 21 6.29 -2.65 0.66
CA VAL A 21 7.17 -1.49 0.65
C VAL A 21 8.58 -1.80 1.17
N THR A 22 8.71 -2.74 2.11
CA THR A 22 10.00 -3.20 2.60
C THR A 22 10.80 -3.87 1.48
N ASP A 23 10.15 -4.69 0.67
CA ASP A 23 10.79 -5.33 -0.49
C ASP A 23 11.19 -4.32 -1.56
N LEU A 24 10.32 -3.36 -1.88
CA LEU A 24 10.67 -2.27 -2.80
C LEU A 24 11.90 -1.48 -2.32
N LYS A 25 11.95 -1.15 -1.03
CA LYS A 25 13.10 -0.47 -0.41
C LYS A 25 14.38 -1.31 -0.44
N LYS A 26 14.29 -2.63 -0.41
CA LYS A 26 15.46 -3.51 -0.59
C LYS A 26 15.92 -3.52 -2.05
N LEU A 27 14.99 -3.69 -2.99
CA LEU A 27 15.28 -3.78 -4.42
C LEU A 27 15.85 -2.48 -5.00
N ILE A 28 15.34 -1.32 -4.57
CA ILE A 28 15.77 -0.04 -5.14
C ILE A 28 17.20 0.35 -4.75
N LYS A 29 17.72 -0.16 -3.62
CA LYS A 29 19.09 0.14 -3.13
C LYS A 29 20.18 -0.29 -4.11
N SER A 30 19.96 -1.39 -4.85
CA SER A 30 20.90 -1.92 -5.84
C SER A 30 20.63 -1.40 -7.27
N CYS A 31 19.67 -0.50 -7.45
CA CYS A 31 19.29 0.02 -8.77
C CYS A 31 20.10 1.23 -9.24
N GLU A 32 20.89 1.85 -8.36
CA GLU A 32 21.76 3.00 -8.68
C GLU A 32 20.99 4.17 -9.32
N TYR A 33 19.84 4.52 -8.76
CA TYR A 33 19.00 5.62 -9.27
C TYR A 33 19.39 7.02 -8.77
N GLY A 34 20.37 7.11 -7.87
CA GLY A 34 20.85 8.39 -7.31
C GLY A 34 19.70 9.21 -6.73
N ASP A 35 19.65 10.49 -7.11
CA ASP A 35 18.70 11.48 -6.58
C ASP A 35 17.23 11.17 -6.94
N GLN A 36 16.98 10.28 -7.91
CA GLN A 36 15.62 9.88 -8.31
C GLN A 36 15.05 8.75 -7.46
N LEU A 37 15.79 8.25 -6.46
CA LEU A 37 15.38 7.10 -5.65
C LEU A 37 14.00 7.31 -5.02
N GLU A 38 13.76 8.45 -4.40
CA GLU A 38 12.48 8.70 -3.70
C GLU A 38 11.30 8.83 -4.67
N SER A 39 11.48 9.54 -5.79
CA SER A 39 10.44 9.71 -6.80
C SER A 39 10.10 8.36 -7.46
N LEU A 40 11.10 7.57 -7.81
CA LEU A 40 10.89 6.26 -8.43
C LEU A 40 10.26 5.26 -7.44
N LEU A 41 10.66 5.28 -6.17
CA LEU A 41 10.03 4.45 -5.14
C LEU A 41 8.55 4.81 -4.99
N ARG A 42 8.24 6.12 -4.91
CA ARG A 42 6.87 6.62 -4.85
C ARG A 42 6.05 6.13 -6.05
N ASP A 43 6.56 6.34 -7.27
CA ASP A 43 5.85 5.97 -8.49
C ASP A 43 5.64 4.46 -8.57
N ARG A 44 6.63 3.68 -8.13
CA ARG A 44 6.52 2.21 -8.10
C ARG A 44 5.50 1.72 -7.08
N ILE A 45 5.38 2.37 -5.92
CA ILE A 45 4.32 2.11 -4.95
C ILE A 45 2.96 2.38 -5.61
N ILE A 46 2.76 3.55 -6.20
CA ILE A 46 1.48 3.93 -6.83
C ILE A 46 1.07 2.94 -7.91
N LEU A 47 2.01 2.53 -8.77
CA LEU A 47 1.74 1.60 -9.85
C LEU A 47 1.57 0.15 -9.37
N GLY A 48 2.15 -0.20 -8.22
CA GLY A 48 2.24 -1.57 -7.72
C GLY A 48 1.24 -1.93 -6.63
N VAL A 49 0.51 -0.98 -6.03
CA VAL A 49 -0.52 -1.32 -5.02
C VAL A 49 -1.63 -2.20 -5.61
N GLU A 50 -2.15 -3.11 -4.78
CA GLU A 50 -3.24 -4.01 -5.14
C GLU A 50 -4.56 -3.22 -5.31
N ASP A 51 -4.85 -2.34 -4.36
CA ASP A 51 -6.08 -1.55 -4.32
C ASP A 51 -6.11 -0.45 -5.38
N LYS A 52 -6.99 -0.62 -6.37
CA LYS A 52 -7.19 0.34 -7.47
C LYS A 52 -7.84 1.66 -7.03
N GLY A 53 -8.73 1.63 -6.05
CA GLY A 53 -9.29 2.86 -5.48
C GLY A 53 -8.25 3.68 -4.73
N LEU A 54 -7.33 3.01 -4.02
CA LEU A 54 -6.17 3.65 -3.39
C LEU A 54 -5.22 4.24 -4.43
N GLN A 55 -4.94 3.52 -5.52
CA GLN A 55 -4.15 4.01 -6.65
C GLN A 55 -4.76 5.30 -7.24
N GLU A 56 -6.05 5.28 -7.57
CA GLU A 56 -6.77 6.45 -8.09
C GLU A 56 -6.75 7.64 -7.12
N ARG A 57 -6.91 7.37 -5.81
CA ARG A 57 -6.83 8.42 -4.79
C ARG A 57 -5.45 9.08 -4.77
N MET A 58 -4.37 8.30 -4.82
CA MET A 58 -3.01 8.84 -4.86
C MET A 58 -2.75 9.65 -6.13
N LEU A 59 -3.24 9.20 -7.29
CA LEU A 59 -3.06 9.92 -8.57
C LEU A 59 -3.75 11.29 -8.62
N ARG A 60 -4.70 11.58 -7.71
CA ARG A 60 -5.37 12.89 -7.60
C ARG A 60 -4.66 13.88 -6.68
N GLU A 61 -3.61 13.46 -5.97
CA GLU A 61 -2.87 14.32 -5.05
C GLU A 61 -1.84 15.18 -5.82
N ALA A 62 -2.00 16.51 -5.81
CA ALA A 62 -1.14 17.43 -6.57
C ALA A 62 0.34 17.40 -6.14
N ASP A 63 0.60 17.34 -4.83
CA ASP A 63 1.95 17.35 -4.25
C ASP A 63 2.22 16.07 -3.44
N LEU A 64 2.18 14.93 -4.13
CA LEU A 64 2.37 13.64 -3.49
C LEU A 64 3.87 13.34 -3.30
N SER A 65 4.36 13.51 -2.07
CA SER A 65 5.69 13.06 -1.64
C SER A 65 5.70 11.57 -1.30
N LEU A 66 6.88 10.94 -1.29
CA LEU A 66 7.04 9.56 -0.83
C LEU A 66 6.50 9.38 0.59
N GLU A 67 6.81 10.30 1.50
CA GLU A 67 6.30 10.24 2.88
C GLU A 67 4.77 10.27 2.93
N LYS A 68 4.14 11.16 2.14
CA LYS A 68 2.69 11.27 2.07
C LYS A 68 2.06 10.01 1.46
N THR A 69 2.66 9.43 0.43
CA THR A 69 2.26 8.12 -0.14
C THR A 69 2.26 7.03 0.94
N LEU A 70 3.35 6.90 1.70
CA LEU A 70 3.45 5.90 2.77
C LEU A 70 2.36 6.08 3.83
N LYS A 71 2.10 7.33 4.24
CA LYS A 71 1.04 7.65 5.22
C LYS A 71 -0.35 7.26 4.70
N ILE A 72 -0.66 7.61 3.45
CA ILE A 72 -1.96 7.31 2.83
C ILE A 72 -2.18 5.79 2.74
N CYS A 73 -1.19 5.03 2.27
CA CYS A 73 -1.29 3.58 2.16
C CYS A 73 -1.51 2.91 3.53
N ARG A 74 -0.70 3.26 4.54
CA ARG A 74 -0.83 2.74 5.91
C ARG A 74 -2.17 3.06 6.55
N ALA A 75 -2.61 4.31 6.43
CA ALA A 75 -3.90 4.74 6.95
C ALA A 75 -5.06 4.00 6.27
N THR A 76 -4.93 3.69 4.98
CA THR A 76 -5.94 2.94 4.23
C THR A 76 -6.02 1.48 4.70
N GLU A 77 -4.88 0.80 4.85
CA GLU A 77 -4.84 -0.58 5.36
C GLU A 77 -5.37 -0.68 6.79
N MET A 78 -4.93 0.21 7.68
CA MET A 78 -5.45 0.28 9.05
C MET A 78 -6.96 0.57 9.09
N GLY A 79 -7.44 1.51 8.29
CA GLY A 79 -8.85 1.86 8.21
C GLY A 79 -9.73 0.70 7.75
N LYS A 80 -9.27 -0.07 6.75
CA LYS A 80 -9.96 -1.29 6.31
C LYS A 80 -10.03 -2.32 7.42
N LYS A 81 -8.90 -2.61 8.06
CA LYS A 81 -8.86 -3.57 9.18
C LYS A 81 -9.81 -3.17 10.32
N GLN A 82 -9.84 -1.90 10.69
CA GLN A 82 -10.76 -1.39 11.71
C GLN A 82 -12.22 -1.49 11.27
N ALA A 83 -12.54 -1.19 10.01
CA ALA A 83 -13.88 -1.32 9.47
C ALA A 83 -14.35 -2.79 9.47
N ASP A 84 -13.46 -3.73 9.10
CA ASP A 84 -13.74 -5.17 9.12
C ASP A 84 -13.99 -5.67 10.55
N GLU A 85 -13.17 -5.23 11.52
CA GLU A 85 -13.37 -5.55 12.94
C GLU A 85 -14.72 -5.02 13.48
N LEU A 86 -15.12 -3.80 13.08
CA LEU A 86 -16.42 -3.22 13.45
C LEU A 86 -17.58 -4.01 12.83
N GLN A 87 -17.49 -4.36 11.55
CA GLN A 87 -18.53 -5.14 10.85
C GLN A 87 -18.65 -6.56 11.40
N GLY A 88 -17.52 -7.20 11.72
CA GLY A 88 -17.50 -8.51 12.37
C GLY A 88 -18.19 -8.48 13.75
N ARG A 89 -17.96 -7.42 14.54
CA ARG A 89 -18.62 -7.23 15.85
C ARG A 89 -20.12 -7.00 15.73
N THR A 90 -20.58 -6.26 14.71
CA THR A 90 -22.03 -6.08 14.49
C THR A 90 -22.74 -7.39 14.13
N SER A 91 -22.11 -8.25 13.33
CA SER A 91 -22.67 -9.56 12.97
C SER A 91 -22.80 -10.49 14.17
N SER A 92 -21.82 -10.50 15.08
CA SER A 92 -21.89 -11.28 16.32
C SER A 92 -22.90 -10.72 17.33
N ALA A 93 -23.14 -9.40 17.35
CA ALA A 93 -24.15 -8.80 18.24
C ALA A 93 -25.59 -9.17 17.79
N ILE A 94 -25.83 -9.29 16.49
CA ILE A 94 -27.15 -9.66 15.95
C ILE A 94 -27.48 -11.13 16.26
N SER A 95 -26.49 -12.04 16.27
CA SER A 95 -26.75 -13.46 16.57
C SER A 95 -27.12 -13.74 18.03
N VAL A 96 -26.76 -12.86 18.98
CA VAL A 96 -27.02 -13.04 20.42
C VAL A 96 -28.46 -12.65 20.80
N ILE A 97 -29.13 -11.82 20.00
CA ILE A 97 -30.49 -11.33 20.31
C ILE A 97 -31.57 -12.36 19.95
N HIS A 98 -31.22 -13.46 19.27
CA HIS A 98 -32.19 -14.44 18.76
C HIS A 98 -32.27 -15.76 19.58
N HIS A 99 -31.91 -15.74 20.87
CA HIS A 99 -32.12 -16.87 21.80
C HIS A 99 -32.93 -16.46 23.02
#